data_AF-A0A520HHW0-F1
#
_entry.id   AF-A0A520HHW0-F1
#
_cell.length_a   1.000
_cell.length_b   1.000
_cell.length_c   1.000
_cell.angle_alpha   90.00
_cell.angle_beta   90.00
_cell.angle_gamma   90.00
#
_symmetry.space_group_name_H-M   'P 1'
#
loop_
_entity.id
_entity.type
_entity.pdbx_description
1 polymer ?
#
loop_
_entity_poly.entity_id
_entity_poly.type
_entity_poly.pdbx_seq_one_letter_code
_entity_poly.pdbx_strand_id
1 'polypeptide(L)'
;MTAAIAAATLLVSSLLLLFGELPYGAVEGGFFPARVGEAVIEGHVFALPWIVTPLTATLVHGGVAHLVLNLVILVFCGRQVERAIGGAGMLVLYVAGVGADDV
;
A
#
# COMPACT_ATOMS: atom_id res chain seq x y z
N MET A 1 10.05 11.82 -4.63
CA MET A 1 9.56 10.70 -3.80
C MET A 1 8.13 10.34 -4.19
N THR A 2 7.19 11.30 -4.18
CA THR A 2 5.77 11.05 -4.48
C THR A 2 5.55 10.33 -5.82
N ALA A 3 6.27 10.73 -6.88
CA ALA A 3 6.15 10.07 -8.19
C ALA A 3 6.56 8.59 -8.16
N ALA A 4 7.58 8.24 -7.37
CA ALA A 4 8.05 6.87 -7.25
C ALA A 4 7.02 6.00 -6.50
N ILE A 5 6.46 6.52 -5.41
CA ILE A 5 5.38 5.84 -4.66
C ILE A 5 4.17 5.65 -5.56
N ALA A 6 3.72 6.70 -6.26
CA ALA A 6 2.59 6.63 -7.17
C ALA A 6 2.82 5.62 -8.31
N ALA A 7 4.02 5.58 -8.89
CA ALA A 7 4.37 4.61 -9.93
C ALA A 7 4.37 3.16 -9.40
N ALA A 8 4.90 2.93 -8.20
CA ALA A 8 4.89 1.61 -7.56
C ALA A 8 3.46 1.16 -7.25
N THR A 9 2.63 2.02 -6.66
CA THR A 9 1.22 1.74 -6.37
C THR A 9 0.45 1.42 -7.65
N LEU A 10 0.63 2.25 -8.70
CA LEU A 10 -0.01 2.02 -10.00
C LEU A 10 0.40 0.68 -10.59
N LEU A 11 1.70 0.36 -10.59
CA LEU A 11 2.22 -0.88 -11.16
C LEU A 11 1.68 -2.10 -10.41
N VAL A 12 1.84 -2.15 -9.08
CA VAL A 12 1.43 -3.31 -8.27
C VAL A 12 -0.07 -3.54 -8.35
N SER A 13 -0.88 -2.50 -8.11
CA SER A 13 -2.34 -2.64 -8.15
C SER A 13 -2.85 -2.99 -9.56
N SER A 14 -2.24 -2.43 -10.62
CA SER A 14 -2.65 -2.76 -11.99
C SER A 14 -2.33 -4.20 -12.35
N LEU A 15 -1.17 -4.73 -11.93
CA LEU A 15 -0.83 -6.15 -12.17
C LEU A 15 -1.84 -7.07 -11.47
N LEU A 16 -2.16 -6.82 -10.20
CA LEU A 16 -3.16 -7.62 -9.47
C LEU A 16 -4.54 -7.57 -10.13
N LEU A 17 -4.96 -6.38 -10.60
CA LEU A 17 -6.22 -6.20 -11.32
C LEU A 17 -6.24 -6.93 -12.67
N LEU A 18 -5.17 -6.82 -13.46
CA LEU A 18 -5.07 -7.38 -14.80
C LEU A 18 -5.02 -8.90 -14.80
N PHE A 19 -4.36 -9.50 -13.81
CA PHE A 19 -4.25 -10.95 -13.68
C PHE A 19 -5.34 -11.58 -12.80
N GLY A 20 -6.23 -10.79 -12.19
CA GLY A 20 -7.30 -11.31 -11.34
C GLY A 20 -6.82 -11.80 -9.96
N GLU A 21 -5.61 -11.45 -9.57
CA GLU A 21 -4.93 -11.88 -8.34
C GLU A 21 -5.30 -11.01 -7.12
N LEU A 22 -6.24 -10.07 -7.27
CA LEU A 22 -6.68 -9.22 -6.17
C LEU A 22 -7.11 -9.97 -4.90
N PRO A 23 -7.89 -11.08 -4.97
CA PRO A 23 -8.29 -11.81 -3.76
C PRO A 23 -7.09 -12.34 -2.98
N TYR A 24 -6.07 -12.85 -3.69
CA TYR A 24 -4.83 -13.35 -3.09
C TYR A 24 -3.97 -12.20 -2.57
N GLY A 25 -3.67 -11.20 -3.39
CA GLY A 25 -2.83 -10.05 -3.02
C GLY A 25 -3.39 -9.23 -1.85
N ALA A 26 -4.73 -9.14 -1.73
CA ALA A 26 -5.38 -8.48 -0.61
C ALA A 26 -5.10 -9.21 0.72
N VAL A 27 -5.12 -10.55 0.73
CA VAL A 27 -4.88 -11.34 1.93
C VAL A 27 -3.39 -11.45 2.26
N GLU A 28 -2.53 -11.65 1.25
CA GLU A 28 -1.11 -11.93 1.45
C GLU A 28 -0.27 -10.68 1.76
N GLY A 29 -0.74 -9.49 1.34
CA GLY A 29 -0.02 -8.23 1.51
C GLY A 29 -0.89 -6.98 1.70
N GLY A 30 -2.22 -7.09 1.67
CA GLY A 30 -3.15 -5.95 1.73
C GLY A 30 -3.98 -5.80 3.02
N PHE A 31 -4.07 -6.85 3.85
CA PHE A 31 -4.90 -6.87 5.06
C PHE A 31 -4.07 -7.18 6.31
N PHE A 32 -3.76 -6.15 7.09
CA PHE A 32 -2.99 -6.24 8.33
C PHE A 32 -3.72 -6.93 9.51
N PRO A 33 -5.04 -6.74 9.77
CA PRO A 33 -5.70 -7.34 10.93
C PRO A 33 -5.74 -8.88 10.94
N ALA A 34 -5.73 -9.51 9.76
CA ALA A 34 -5.63 -10.96 9.61
C ALA A 34 -4.20 -11.51 9.88
N ARG A 35 -3.22 -10.65 10.21
CA ARG A 35 -1.80 -11.03 10.38
C ARG A 35 -1.35 -11.05 11.84
N VAL A 36 -2.10 -10.44 12.75
CA VAL A 36 -1.72 -10.38 14.17
C VAL A 36 -2.10 -11.71 14.84
N GLY A 37 -1.15 -12.64 14.89
CA GLY A 37 -1.28 -13.92 15.61
C GLY A 37 -1.46 -15.16 14.74
N GLU A 38 -1.68 -15.02 13.43
CA GLU A 38 -1.84 -16.14 12.50
C GLU A 38 -0.68 -16.23 11.49
N ALA A 39 0.13 -17.28 11.61
CA ALA A 39 1.28 -17.53 10.74
C ALA A 39 0.88 -18.08 9.36
N VAL A 40 -0.30 -18.71 9.26
CA VAL A 40 -0.81 -19.38 8.05
C VAL A 40 -2.29 -19.04 7.92
N ILE A 41 -2.66 -18.46 6.77
CA ILE A 41 -4.06 -18.25 6.40
C ILE A 41 -4.45 -19.41 5.48
N GLU A 42 -5.54 -20.11 5.81
CA GLU A 42 -6.00 -21.28 5.05
C GLU A 42 -6.21 -20.90 3.57
N GLY A 43 -5.65 -21.69 2.66
CA GLY A 43 -5.70 -21.43 1.21
C GLY A 43 -4.58 -20.54 0.66
N HIS A 44 -3.68 -20.02 1.51
CA HIS A 44 -2.54 -19.19 1.11
C HIS A 44 -1.21 -19.85 1.48
N VAL A 45 -0.34 -20.01 0.48
CA VAL A 45 0.98 -20.66 0.64
C VAL A 45 2.06 -19.66 1.07
N PHE A 46 1.80 -18.37 0.88
CA PHE A 46 2.72 -17.28 1.17
C PHE A 46 1.97 -16.11 1.80
N ALA A 47 2.55 -15.47 2.80
CA ALA A 47 2.01 -14.24 3.34
C ALA A 47 3.12 -13.40 4.02
N LEU A 48 3.10 -12.08 3.82
CA LEU A 48 4.16 -11.18 4.30
C LEU A 48 4.08 -10.94 5.82
N PRO A 49 5.21 -10.88 6.55
CA PRO A 49 5.20 -10.66 7.99
C PRO A 49 4.42 -9.41 8.40
N TRP A 50 3.73 -9.47 9.54
CA TRP A 50 2.85 -8.39 10.03
C TRP A 50 3.53 -7.02 10.11
N ILE A 51 4.85 -6.95 10.33
CA ILE A 51 5.60 -5.67 10.37
C ILE A 51 5.70 -5.01 8.98
N VAL A 52 5.71 -5.83 7.92
CA VAL A 52 5.93 -5.37 6.53
C VAL A 52 4.59 -5.16 5.81
N THR A 53 3.54 -5.88 6.23
CA THR A 53 2.20 -5.78 5.65
C THR A 53 1.63 -4.35 5.58
N PRO A 54 1.79 -3.50 6.60
CA PRO A 54 1.28 -2.12 6.55
C PRO A 54 1.87 -1.34 5.38
N LEU A 55 3.16 -1.55 5.10
CA LEU A 55 3.84 -0.91 3.98
C LEU A 55 3.32 -1.45 2.65
N THR A 56 3.16 -2.76 2.50
CA THR A 56 2.65 -3.35 1.26
C THR A 56 1.16 -3.08 1.03
N ALA A 57 0.39 -2.89 2.10
CA ALA A 57 -1.03 -2.54 2.02
C ALA A 57 -1.23 -1.20 1.31
N THR A 58 -0.30 -0.25 1.44
CA THR A 58 -0.35 1.02 0.68
C THR A 58 -0.22 0.85 -0.84
N LEU A 59 0.21 -0.32 -1.32
CA LEU A 59 0.39 -0.60 -2.75
C LEU A 59 -0.78 -1.40 -3.36
N VAL A 60 -1.61 -2.04 -2.54
CA VAL A 60 -2.68 -2.96 -2.97
C VAL A 60 -4.04 -2.27 -2.85
N HIS A 61 -4.71 -2.04 -3.98
CA HIS A 61 -6.03 -1.38 -4.01
C HIS A 61 -7.11 -2.32 -4.57
N GLY A 62 -8.22 -2.47 -3.84
CA GLY A 62 -9.33 -3.37 -4.18
C GLY A 62 -10.21 -2.96 -5.37
N GLY A 63 -9.71 -2.16 -6.32
CA GLY A 63 -10.47 -1.76 -7.50
C GLY A 63 -9.90 -0.54 -8.23
N VAL A 64 -10.30 -0.38 -9.50
CA VAL A 64 -9.83 0.72 -10.38
C VAL A 64 -10.22 2.08 -9.81
N ALA A 65 -11.47 2.26 -9.36
CA ALA A 65 -11.92 3.54 -8.79
C ALA A 65 -11.15 3.90 -7.51
N HIS A 66 -10.89 2.91 -6.64
CA HIS A 66 -10.13 3.10 -5.41
C HIS A 66 -8.67 3.48 -5.72
N LEU A 67 -8.03 2.80 -6.67
CA LEU A 67 -6.67 3.09 -7.13
C LEU A 67 -6.55 4.51 -7.71
N VAL A 68 -7.44 4.87 -8.63
CA VAL A 68 -7.39 6.17 -9.32
C VAL A 68 -7.56 7.33 -8.32
N LEU A 69 -8.54 7.24 -7.42
CA LEU A 69 -8.79 8.29 -6.44
C LEU A 69 -7.57 8.48 -5.51
N ASN A 70 -6.99 7.39 -5.01
CA ASN A 70 -5.79 7.46 -4.17
C ASN A 70 -4.60 8.05 -4.92
N LEU A 71 -4.36 7.67 -6.18
CA LEU A 71 -3.27 8.24 -6.97
C LEU A 71 -3.46 9.74 -7.24
N VAL A 72 -4.70 10.18 -7.51
CA VAL A 72 -4.99 11.61 -7.69
C VAL A 72 -4.66 12.39 -6.43
N ILE A 73 -5.14 11.93 -5.27
CA ILE A 73 -4.89 12.59 -3.99
C ILE A 73 -3.40 12.54 -3.62
N LEU A 74 -2.75 11.37 -3.76
CA LEU A 74 -1.33 11.18 -3.49
C LEU A 74 -0.46 12.11 -4.34
N VAL A 75 -0.71 12.20 -5.64
CA VAL A 75 0.10 13.05 -6.52
C VAL A 75 -0.19 14.52 -6.28
N PHE A 76 -1.47 14.90 -6.10
CA PHE A 76 -1.85 16.29 -5.88
C PHE A 76 -1.31 16.81 -4.54
N CYS A 77 -1.65 16.16 -3.43
CA CYS A 77 -1.22 16.56 -2.09
C CYS A 77 0.26 16.27 -1.87
N GLY A 78 0.73 15.07 -2.24
CA GLY A 78 2.09 14.63 -1.99
C GLY A 78 3.14 15.50 -2.67
N ARG A 79 2.88 16.00 -3.89
CA ARG A 79 3.79 16.97 -4.53
C ARG A 79 3.91 18.27 -3.77
N GLN A 80 2.82 18.76 -3.19
CA GLN A 80 2.81 20.01 -2.43
C GLN A 80 3.53 19.83 -1.09
N VAL A 81 3.29 18.70 -0.41
CA VAL A 81 3.97 18.32 0.82
C VAL A 81 5.47 18.11 0.57
N GLU A 82 5.85 17.31 -0.42
CA GLU A 82 7.25 17.05 -0.77
C GLU A 82 8.02 18.35 -1.11
N ARG A 83 7.35 19.34 -1.71
CA ARG A 83 7.93 20.67 -1.92
C ARG A 83 8.16 21.46 -0.63
N ALA A 84 7.28 21.30 0.36
CA ALA A 84 7.36 22.02 1.63
C ALA A 84 8.39 21.42 2.59
N ILE A 85 8.51 20.09 2.66
CA ILE A 85 9.33 19.39 3.66
C ILE A 85 10.46 18.53 3.06
N GLY A 86 10.59 18.51 1.73
CA GLY A 86 11.57 17.70 1.01
C GLY A 86 11.23 16.21 0.98
N GLY A 87 12.04 15.45 0.22
CA GLY A 87 11.85 14.01 0.05
C GLY A 87 12.06 13.19 1.34
N ALA A 88 12.98 13.62 2.20
CA ALA A 88 13.23 12.97 3.49
C ALA A 88 12.05 13.15 4.47
N GLY A 89 11.50 14.37 4.55
CA GLY A 89 10.29 14.62 5.34
C GLY A 89 9.09 13.82 4.82
N MET A 90 8.95 13.72 3.50
CA MET A 90 7.91 12.89 2.88
C MET A 90 8.10 11.40 3.23
N LEU A 91 9.33 10.88 3.25
CA LEU A 91 9.58 9.49 3.65
C LEU A 91 9.17 9.24 5.11
N VAL A 92 9.49 10.16 6.02
CA VAL A 92 9.08 10.06 7.43
C VAL A 92 7.56 10.05 7.55
N LEU A 93 6.86 10.96 6.85
CA LEU A 93 5.40 10.96 6.84
C LEU A 93 4.80 9.68 6.27
N TYR A 94 5.41 9.11 5.23
CA TYR A 94 4.95 7.87 4.62
C TYR A 94 5.03 6.71 5.60
N VAL A 95 6.18 6.52 6.25
CA VAL A 95 6.39 5.45 7.23
C VAL A 95 5.55 5.67 8.49
N ALA A 96 5.41 6.92 8.95
CA ALA A 96 4.61 7.24 10.12
C ALA A 96 3.11 7.05 9.88
N GLY A 97 2.60 7.42 8.69
CA GLY A 97 1.20 7.23 8.32
C GLY A 97 0.82 5.75 8.30
N VAL A 98 1.68 4.92 7.69
CA VAL A 98 1.52 3.47 7.67
C VAL A 98 1.35 2.89 9.08
N GLY A 99 2.21 3.27 10.03
CA GLY A 99 2.12 2.77 11.40
C GLY A 99 0.97 3.37 12.23
N ALA A 100 0.34 4.46 11.77
CA ALA A 100 -0.82 5.07 12.42
C ALA A 100 -2.13 4.41 11.99
N ASP A 101 -2.17 3.79 10.81
CA ASP A 101 -3.33 3.04 10.31
C ASP A 101 -3.58 1.73 11.09
N ASP A 102 -2.61 1.31 11.93
CA ASP A 102 -2.58 0.02 12.65
C ASP A 102 -2.84 0.13 14.18
N VAL A 103 -3.16 1.32 14.72
CA VAL A 103 -3.42 1.57 16.16
C VAL A 103 -4.90 1.75 16.46
#